data_AF-C8WXX7-F1
#
_entry.id   AF-C8WXX7-F1
#
_cell.length_a   1.000
_cell.length_b   1.000
_cell.length_c   1.000
_cell.angle_alpha   90.00
_cell.angle_beta   90.00
_cell.angle_gamma   90.00
#
_symmetry.space_group_name_H-M   'P 1'
#
loop_
_entity.id
_entity.type
_entity.pdbx_description
1 polymer ?
#
loop_
_entity_poly.entity_id
_entity_poly.type
_entity_poly.pdbx_seq_one_letter_code
_entity_poly.pdbx_strand_id
1 'polypeptide(L)'
;MVSTKPCFPYLPPSNCGRMKENESRKDVRGVVHPGPARHTNRLIHEKSPYLLQHAHQPVDWYPWCPEAFQRAKRESKPVFLSIGYS
;
A
#
# COMPACT_ATOMS: atom_id res chain seq x y z
N MET A 1 -4.34 -5.29 18.00
CA MET A 1 -3.13 -4.70 17.42
C MET A 1 -3.55 -3.61 16.46
N VAL A 2 -2.88 -2.44 16.45
CA VAL A 2 -3.14 -1.34 15.51
C VAL A 2 -2.05 -1.34 14.46
N SER A 3 -2.39 -1.60 13.20
CA SER A 3 -1.41 -1.74 12.12
C SER A 3 -1.17 -0.42 11.39
N THR A 4 0.07 0.05 11.32
CA THR A 4 0.45 1.34 10.73
C THR A 4 1.49 1.20 9.62
N LYS A 5 1.36 2.03 8.59
CA LYS A 5 2.37 2.20 7.53
C LYS A 5 2.78 3.68 7.40
N PRO A 6 4.08 4.01 7.37
CA PRO A 6 4.54 5.37 7.13
C PRO A 6 4.27 5.82 5.70
N CYS A 7 3.84 7.07 5.55
CA CYS A 7 3.74 7.73 4.26
C CYS A 7 5.13 8.25 3.89
N PHE A 8 5.85 7.50 3.06
CA PHE A 8 7.06 8.03 2.43
C PHE A 8 6.65 8.89 1.24
N PRO A 9 7.18 10.13 1.12
CA PRO A 9 7.06 10.88 -0.11
C PRO A 9 7.65 10.01 -1.21
N TYR A 10 6.93 9.91 -2.33
CA TYR A 10 7.42 9.22 -3.51
C TYR A 10 8.78 9.85 -3.88
N LEU A 11 9.87 9.14 -3.59
CA LEU A 11 11.16 9.47 -4.14
C LEU A 11 11.14 8.89 -5.55
N PRO A 12 11.25 9.72 -6.60
CA PRO A 12 11.35 9.20 -7.95
C PRO A 12 12.53 8.22 -7.99
N PRO A 13 12.40 7.07 -8.66
CA PRO A 13 13.51 6.13 -8.76
C PRO A 13 14.71 6.87 -9.33
N SER A 14 15.76 7.01 -8.52
CA SER A 14 17.04 7.54 -8.93
C SER A 14 17.66 6.53 -9.90
N ASN A 15 17.34 6.71 -11.18
CA ASN A 15 18.04 6.16 -12.34
C ASN A 15 18.49 4.68 -12.17
N CYS A 16 17.54 3.76 -11.97
CA CYS A 16 17.80 2.34 -12.18
C CYS A 16 17.70 2.05 -13.69
N GLY A 17 18.78 1.51 -14.26
CA GLY A 17 19.07 1.50 -15.69
C GLY A 17 17.95 0.99 -16.60
N ARG A 18 17.79 1.73 -17.70
CA ARG A 18 17.17 1.37 -18.98
C ARG A 18 17.40 -0.10 -19.38
N MET A 19 16.32 -0.88 -19.42
CA MET A 19 16.16 -1.99 -20.37
C MET A 19 14.98 -1.63 -21.27
N LYS A 20 15.25 -1.44 -22.57
CA LYS A 20 14.22 -1.40 -23.61
C LYS A 20 13.79 -2.84 -23.82
N GLU A 21 12.69 -3.26 -23.21
CA GLU A 21 12.11 -4.57 -23.51
C GLU A 21 11.13 -4.43 -24.67
N ASN A 22 11.41 -5.19 -25.71
CA ASN A 22 10.82 -5.05 -27.03
C ASN A 22 9.45 -5.74 -27.03
N GLU A 23 8.39 -4.94 -27.08
CA GLU A 23 7.01 -5.39 -27.01
C GLU A 23 6.56 -6.00 -28.35
N SER A 24 6.85 -7.28 -28.55
CA SER A 24 6.22 -8.10 -29.60
C SER A 24 6.08 -9.55 -29.15
N ARG A 25 4.97 -9.84 -28.46
CA ARG A 25 4.20 -11.08 -28.66
C ARG A 25 2.85 -10.96 -27.99
N LYS A 26 1.82 -10.90 -28.83
CA LYS A 26 0.42 -11.11 -28.47
C LYS A 26 0.28 -12.48 -27.80
N ASP A 27 -0.31 -12.51 -26.61
CA ASP A 27 -0.99 -13.70 -26.11
C ASP A 27 -2.20 -13.27 -25.28
N VAL A 28 -3.36 -13.24 -25.93
CA VAL A 28 -4.66 -13.02 -25.32
C VAL A 28 -5.09 -14.33 -24.69
N ARG A 29 -4.64 -14.61 -23.46
CA ARG A 29 -5.16 -15.70 -22.63
C ARG A 29 -5.49 -15.21 -21.23
N GLY A 30 -6.79 -15.04 -20.98
CA GLY A 30 -7.39 -15.02 -19.64
C GLY A 30 -7.08 -13.79 -18.78
N VAL A 31 -7.69 -12.64 -19.12
CA VAL A 31 -7.76 -11.52 -18.15
C VAL A 31 -8.71 -11.92 -17.02
N VAL A 32 -8.16 -12.52 -15.97
CA VAL A 32 -8.85 -12.61 -14.69
C VAL A 32 -8.93 -11.20 -14.15
N HIS A 33 -10.07 -10.53 -14.35
CA HIS A 33 -10.34 -9.30 -13.64
C HIS A 33 -10.35 -9.65 -12.14
N PRO A 34 -9.43 -9.10 -11.31
CA PRO A 34 -9.59 -9.25 -9.88
C PRO A 34 -10.95 -8.64 -9.55
N GLY A 35 -11.84 -9.46 -8.97
CA GLY A 35 -13.14 -8.98 -8.51
C GLY A 35 -12.97 -7.74 -7.62
N PRO A 36 -14.01 -6.91 -7.44
CA PRO A 36 -13.91 -5.70 -6.65
C PRO A 36 -13.25 -6.03 -5.31
N ALA A 37 -12.23 -5.26 -4.94
CA ALA A 37 -11.52 -5.44 -3.69
C ALA A 37 -12.55 -5.51 -2.56
N ARG A 38 -12.65 -6.69 -1.94
CA ARG A 38 -13.68 -6.97 -0.92
C ARG A 38 -13.52 -6.10 0.33
N HIS A 39 -12.38 -5.45 0.47
CA HIS A 39 -12.04 -4.60 1.59
C HIS A 39 -11.24 -3.41 1.07
N THR A 40 -11.58 -2.22 1.54
CA THR A 40 -10.80 -0.99 1.32
C THR A 40 -10.59 -0.34 2.68
N ASN A 41 -9.33 -0.14 3.04
CA ASN A 41 -8.93 0.49 4.30
C ASN A 41 -8.62 1.99 4.07
N ARG A 42 -8.17 2.64 5.14
CA ARG A 42 -7.94 4.10 5.21
C ARG A 42 -6.83 4.60 4.28
N LEU A 43 -5.93 3.73 3.84
CA LEU A 43 -4.81 4.09 2.96
C LEU A 43 -5.27 4.55 1.57
N ILE A 44 -6.53 4.31 1.19
CA ILE A 44 -7.09 4.77 -0.10
C ILE A 44 -7.05 6.30 -0.26
N HIS A 45 -6.97 7.05 0.85
CA HIS A 45 -6.92 8.52 0.85
C HIS A 45 -5.49 9.07 0.81
N GLU A 46 -4.48 8.20 0.85
CA GLU A 46 -3.08 8.59 0.84
C GLU A 46 -2.58 8.86 -0.57
N LYS A 47 -1.60 9.76 -0.70
CA LYS A 47 -1.02 10.10 -2.01
C LYS A 47 0.13 9.19 -2.42
N SER A 48 0.71 8.46 -1.46
CA SER A 48 1.87 7.61 -1.71
C SER A 48 1.46 6.36 -2.50
N PRO A 49 2.08 6.09 -3.67
CA PRO A 49 1.79 4.88 -4.45
C PRO A 49 1.96 3.60 -3.63
N TYR A 50 2.97 3.56 -2.75
CA TYR A 50 3.21 2.45 -1.83
C TYR A 50 2.01 2.19 -0.90
N LEU A 51 1.42 3.25 -0.33
CA LEU A 51 0.26 3.09 0.56
C LEU A 51 -1.00 2.67 -0.19
N LEU A 52 -1.21 3.23 -1.39
CA LEU A 52 -2.35 2.87 -2.25
C LEU A 52 -2.33 1.40 -2.67
N GLN A 53 -1.15 0.82 -2.93
CA GLN A 53 -1.00 -0.62 -3.20
C GLN A 53 -1.52 -1.50 -2.04
N HIS A 54 -1.52 -0.98 -0.83
CA HIS A 54 -1.99 -1.68 0.37
C HIS A 54 -3.42 -1.31 0.80
N ALA A 55 -4.10 -0.41 0.08
CA ALA A 55 -5.44 0.06 0.42
C ALA A 55 -6.49 -1.06 0.39
N HIS A 56 -6.27 -2.11 -0.39
CA HIS A 56 -7.21 -3.21 -0.57
C HIS A 56 -6.88 -4.48 0.23
N GLN A 57 -5.84 -4.43 1.06
CA GLN A 57 -5.50 -5.54 1.93
C GLN A 57 -6.55 -5.67 3.05
N PRO A 58 -6.90 -6.90 3.48
CA PRO A 58 -7.95 -7.13 4.48
C PRO A 58 -7.61 -6.62 5.90
N VAL A 59 -6.39 -6.14 6.09
CA VAL A 59 -5.94 -5.52 7.34
C VAL A 59 -6.39 -4.06 7.35
N ASP A 60 -6.97 -3.61 8.46
CA ASP A 60 -7.33 -2.21 8.72
C ASP A 60 -6.06 -1.39 8.96
N TRP A 61 -5.37 -1.07 7.86
CA TRP A 61 -4.16 -0.27 7.88
C TRP A 61 -4.47 1.20 8.16
N TYR A 62 -3.74 1.76 9.12
CA TYR A 62 -3.70 3.18 9.39
C TYR A 62 -2.47 3.80 8.72
N PRO A 63 -2.60 5.02 8.15
CA PRO A 63 -1.41 5.81 7.89
C PRO A 63 -0.72 6.14 9.22
N TRP A 64 0.57 6.45 9.15
CA TRP A 64 1.32 6.90 10.31
C TRP A 64 0.86 8.30 10.73
N CYS A 65 -0.13 8.34 11.62
CA CYS A 65 -0.76 9.56 12.09
C CYS A 65 -1.09 9.49 13.60
N PRO A 66 -1.32 10.63 14.27
CA PRO A 66 -1.71 10.66 15.68
C PRO A 66 -2.95 9.83 16.01
N GLU A 67 -3.92 9.73 15.08
CA GLU A 67 -5.15 8.94 15.25
C GLU A 67 -4.86 7.46 15.51
N ALA A 68 -3.86 6.89 14.81
CA ALA A 68 -3.46 5.51 15.00
C ALA A 68 -2.93 5.26 16.41
N PHE A 69 -2.10 6.16 16.94
CA PHE A 69 -1.57 6.07 18.30
C PHE A 69 -2.65 6.30 19.36
N GLN A 70 -3.57 7.24 19.13
CA GLN A 70 -4.69 7.48 20.03
C GLN A 70 -5.58 6.24 20.13
N ARG A 71 -5.85 5.57 18.99
CA ARG A 71 -6.60 4.31 18.96
C ARG A 71 -5.87 3.20 19.72
N ALA A 72 -4.56 3.05 19.50
CA ALA A 72 -3.75 2.07 20.21
C ALA A 72 -3.78 2.27 21.74
N LYS A 73 -3.66 3.52 22.21
CA LYS A 73 -3.78 3.89 23.62
C LYS A 73 -5.18 3.60 24.17
N ARG A 74 -6.23 4.00 23.45
CA ARG A 74 -7.63 3.82 23.87
C ARG A 74 -8.02 2.35 23.99
N GLU A 75 -7.60 1.53 23.02
CA GLU A 75 -7.93 0.11 22.99
C GLU A 75 -6.94 -0.75 23.78
N SER A 76 -5.93 -0.15 24.41
CA SER A 76 -4.83 -0.85 25.10
C SER A 76 -4.23 -1.96 24.22
N LYS A 77 -3.99 -1.63 22.94
CA LYS A 77 -3.46 -2.57 21.93
C LYS A 77 -2.08 -2.12 21.46
N PRO A 78 -1.14 -3.06 21.25
CA PRO A 78 0.15 -2.73 20.67
C PRO A 78 0.01 -2.23 19.23
N VAL A 79 0.96 -1.42 18.78
CA VAL A 79 1.08 -0.92 17.40
C VAL A 79 1.97 -1.88 16.60
N PHE A 80 1.49 -2.34 15.45
CA PHE A 80 2.28 -3.04 14.44
C PHE A 80 2.73 -2.07 13.37
N LEU A 81 4.02 -1.73 13.37
CA LEU A 81 4.60 -0.85 12.37
C LEU A 81 5.18 -1.68 11.22
N SER A 82 4.67 -1.46 10.00
CA SER A 82 5.18 -2.07 8.78
C SER A 82 5.80 -1.01 7.88
N ILE A 83 7.11 -1.14 7.63
CA ILE A 83 7.88 -0.22 6.80
C ILE A 83 8.33 -1.00 5.57
N GLY A 84 8.13 -0.41 4.39
CA GLY A 84 8.55 -0.97 3.11
C GLY A 84 9.04 0.14 2.19
N TYR A 85 9.85 -0.25 1.22
CA TYR A 85 10.34 0.60 0.14
C TYR A 85 9.75 0.07 -1.18
N SER A 86 9.53 0.97 -2.15
CA SER A 86 9.12 0.66 -3.52
C SER A 86 10.20 1.09 -4.50
#